data_AF-W4D3D0-F1
#
_entry.id   AF-W4D3D0-F1
#
_cell.length_a   1.000
_cell.length_b   1.000
_cell.length_c   1.000
_cell.angle_alpha   90.00
_cell.angle_beta   90.00
_cell.angle_gamma   90.00
#
_symmetry.space_group_name_H-M   'P 1'
#
loop_
_entity.id
_entity.type
_entity.pdbx_description
1 polymer ?
#
loop_
_entity_poly.entity_id
_entity_poly.type
_entity_poly.pdbx_seq_one_letter_code
_entity_poly.pdbx_strand_id
1 'polypeptide(L)'
;MLLKFSPQDWGELSNGVLNKPIEWQRKLAYCLHNESSMDELNMLLKLLDTDDEELLEICVDSLRSFTSSESKKLILKNPSLLQRIYELIPNSGEATKKVF
;
A
#
# COMPACT_ATOMS: atom_id res chain seq x y z
N MET A 1 19.89 -13.70 11.12
CA MET A 1 18.52 -13.21 11.38
C MET A 1 18.49 -11.76 10.91
N LEU A 2 17.56 -11.39 10.03
CA LEU A 2 17.42 -9.99 9.61
C LEU A 2 16.82 -9.20 10.77
N LEU A 3 17.36 -8.01 11.04
CA LEU A 3 16.82 -7.10 12.04
C LEU A 3 15.53 -6.47 11.50
N LYS A 4 14.53 -6.30 12.38
CA LYS A 4 13.35 -5.50 12.05
C LYS A 4 13.76 -4.03 11.95
N PHE A 5 13.09 -3.29 11.08
CA PHE A 5 13.23 -1.85 11.00
C PHE A 5 12.85 -1.23 12.35
N SER A 6 13.66 -0.28 12.79
CA SER A 6 13.34 0.62 13.89
C SER A 6 12.37 1.72 13.42
N PRO A 7 11.74 2.46 14.35
CA PRO A 7 10.94 3.62 13.99
C PRO A 7 11.71 4.67 13.18
N GLN A 8 13.02 4.82 13.43
CA GLN A 8 13.87 5.72 12.65
C GLN A 8 14.05 5.23 11.21
N ASP A 9 14.31 3.93 11.02
CA ASP A 9 14.47 3.35 9.69
C ASP A 9 13.19 3.52 8.85
N TRP A 10 12.02 3.32 9.46
CA TRP A 10 10.73 3.60 8.82
C TRP A 10 10.53 5.06 8.47
N GLY A 11 10.94 5.97 9.36
CA GLY A 11 10.91 7.41 9.12
C GLY A 11 11.77 7.82 7.91
N GLU A 12 13.01 7.34 7.85
CA GLU A 12 13.93 7.61 6.74
C GLU A 12 13.42 7.03 5.41
N LEU A 13 12.94 5.78 5.45
CA LEU A 13 12.31 5.12 4.30
C LEU A 13 11.11 5.93 3.78
N SER A 14 10.19 6.28 4.67
CA SER A 14 8.99 7.07 4.35
C SER A 14 9.32 8.41 3.71
N ASN A 15 10.35 9.11 4.20
CA ASN A 15 10.75 10.41 3.69
C ASN A 15 11.30 10.34 2.25
N GLY A 16 11.99 9.25 1.91
CA GLY A 16 12.64 9.09 0.61
C GLY A 16 11.83 8.33 -0.44
N VAL A 17 10.77 7.61 -0.04
CA VAL A 17 10.12 6.57 -0.87
C VAL A 17 9.62 7.10 -2.22
N LEU A 18 8.95 8.26 -2.24
CA LEU A 18 8.35 8.84 -3.45
C LEU A 18 9.40 9.37 -4.44
N ASN A 19 10.63 9.62 -3.96
CA ASN A 19 11.74 10.08 -4.78
C ASN A 19 12.54 8.91 -5.40
N LYS A 20 12.18 7.67 -5.10
CA LYS A 20 12.86 6.49 -5.66
C LYS A 20 12.35 6.20 -7.08
N PRO A 21 13.16 5.55 -7.93
CA PRO A 21 12.70 5.09 -9.24
C PRO A 21 11.44 4.22 -9.11
N ILE A 22 10.54 4.29 -10.10
CA ILE A 22 9.24 3.61 -10.01
C ILE A 22 9.37 2.09 -9.77
N GLU A 23 10.32 1.45 -10.45
CA GLU A 23 10.65 0.02 -10.26
C GLU A 23 11.05 -0.32 -8.82
N TRP A 24 11.70 0.61 -8.13
CA TRP A 24 12.07 0.43 -6.74
C TRP A 24 10.84 0.52 -5.83
N GLN A 25 9.93 1.47 -6.12
CA GLN A 25 8.68 1.63 -5.38
C GLN A 25 7.77 0.39 -5.53
N ARG A 26 7.65 -0.14 -6.76
CA ARG A 26 6.90 -1.37 -7.06
C ARG A 26 7.44 -2.56 -6.27
N LYS A 27 8.77 -2.76 -6.28
CA LYS A 27 9.42 -3.83 -5.49
C LYS A 27 9.20 -3.67 -3.99
N LEU A 28 9.26 -2.44 -3.49
CA LEU A 28 8.95 -2.18 -2.09
C LEU A 28 7.50 -2.60 -1.78
N ALA A 29 6.52 -2.08 -2.53
CA ALA A 29 5.10 -2.38 -2.32
C ALA A 29 4.79 -3.88 -2.32
N TYR A 30 5.45 -4.64 -3.20
CA TYR A 30 5.33 -6.10 -3.28
C TYR A 30 5.84 -6.82 -2.02
N CYS A 31 6.78 -6.23 -1.28
CA CYS A 31 7.30 -6.79 -0.03
C CYS A 31 6.44 -6.44 1.21
N LEU A 32 5.52 -5.48 1.10
CA LEU A 32 4.70 -4.99 2.22
C LEU A 32 3.42 -5.81 2.33
N HIS A 33 3.42 -6.80 3.20
CA HIS A 33 2.34 -7.80 3.31
C HIS A 33 2.12 -8.27 4.76
N ASN A 34 2.80 -7.67 5.73
CA ASN A 34 2.63 -8.00 7.14
C ASN A 34 1.37 -7.33 7.68
N GLU A 35 0.28 -8.08 7.78
CA GLU A 35 -1.04 -7.63 8.22
C GLU A 35 -1.06 -6.86 9.56
N SER A 36 -0.09 -7.14 10.43
CA SER A 36 0.02 -6.53 11.76
C SER A 36 0.92 -5.28 11.79
N SER A 37 1.59 -4.94 10.69
CA SER A 37 2.54 -3.83 10.63
C SER A 37 1.86 -2.55 10.16
N MET A 38 1.64 -1.63 11.11
CA MET A 38 1.10 -0.30 10.80
C MET A 38 2.07 0.55 9.97
N ASP A 39 3.37 0.32 10.11
CA ASP A 39 4.39 1.01 9.30
C ASP A 39 4.30 0.59 7.83
N GLU A 40 4.10 -0.71 7.55
CA GLU A 40 3.90 -1.22 6.19
C GLU A 40 2.60 -0.68 5.59
N LEU A 41 1.51 -0.67 6.36
CA LEU A 41 0.24 -0.09 5.92
C LEU A 41 0.40 1.39 5.55
N ASN A 42 1.04 2.18 6.41
CA ASN A 42 1.29 3.59 6.14
C ASN A 42 2.15 3.80 4.87
N MET A 43 3.09 2.89 4.58
CA MET A 43 3.86 2.92 3.34
C MET A 43 3.03 2.60 2.11
N LEU A 44 2.17 1.59 2.17
CA LEU A 44 1.23 1.34 1.07
C LEU A 44 0.30 2.54 0.84
N LEU A 45 -0.26 3.13 1.89
CA LEU A 45 -1.10 4.33 1.78
C LEU A 45 -0.38 5.52 1.14
N LYS A 46 0.93 5.68 1.42
CA LYS A 46 1.73 6.73 0.81
C LYS A 46 2.05 6.46 -0.67
N LEU A 47 2.32 5.21 -1.03
CA LEU A 47 2.62 4.80 -2.40
C LEU A 47 1.39 4.82 -3.33
N LEU A 48 0.18 4.77 -2.77
CA LEU A 48 -1.08 4.90 -3.51
C LEU A 48 -1.30 6.31 -4.10
N ASP A 49 -0.54 7.30 -3.64
CA ASP A 49 -0.48 8.63 -4.26
C ASP A 49 0.51 8.62 -5.46
N THR A 50 0.20 7.81 -6.46
CA THR A 50 1.01 7.59 -7.67
C THR A 50 0.16 7.61 -8.93
N ASP A 51 0.69 8.16 -10.02
CA ASP A 51 0.07 8.10 -11.35
C ASP A 51 0.45 6.84 -12.13
N ASP A 52 1.30 5.99 -11.56
CA ASP A 52 1.70 4.72 -12.14
C ASP A 52 0.67 3.62 -11.84
N GLU A 53 -0.03 3.16 -12.88
CA GLU A 53 -1.12 2.17 -12.76
C GLU A 53 -0.65 0.83 -12.18
N GLU A 54 0.55 0.36 -12.55
CA GLU A 54 1.08 -0.91 -12.04
C GLU A 54 1.45 -0.82 -10.55
N LEU A 55 2.08 0.27 -10.09
CA LEU A 55 2.34 0.48 -8.67
C LEU A 55 1.02 0.56 -7.88
N LEU A 56 0.03 1.26 -8.43
CA LEU A 56 -1.29 1.38 -7.84
C LEU A 56 -1.95 0.00 -7.68
N GLU A 57 -1.93 -0.85 -8.71
CA GLU A 57 -2.43 -2.22 -8.66
C GLU A 57 -1.70 -3.08 -7.61
N ILE A 58 -0.36 -3.01 -7.57
CA ILE A 58 0.45 -3.74 -6.58
C ILE A 58 0.08 -3.31 -5.17
N CYS A 59 -0.05 -2.00 -4.92
CA CYS A 59 -0.43 -1.49 -3.61
C CYS A 59 -1.82 -1.98 -3.20
N VAL A 60 -2.79 -1.98 -4.11
CA VAL A 60 -4.14 -2.48 -3.85
C VAL A 60 -4.15 -3.99 -3.57
N ASP A 61 -3.34 -4.78 -4.28
CA ASP A 61 -3.16 -6.21 -4.01
C ASP A 61 -2.54 -6.45 -2.63
N SER A 62 -1.47 -5.73 -2.28
CA SER A 62 -0.82 -5.81 -0.98
C SER A 62 -1.75 -5.40 0.17
N LEU A 63 -2.60 -4.39 -0.02
CA LEU A 63 -3.60 -3.94 0.97
C LEU A 63 -4.59 -5.04 1.38
N ARG A 64 -4.81 -6.08 0.56
CA ARG A 64 -5.73 -7.19 0.87
C ARG A 64 -5.35 -7.97 2.11
N SER A 65 -4.06 -7.99 2.42
CA SER A 65 -3.53 -8.63 3.63
C SER A 65 -3.95 -7.90 4.91
N PHE A 66 -4.30 -6.61 4.83
CA PHE A 66 -4.59 -5.77 6.00
C PHE A 66 -6.07 -5.78 6.38
N THR A 67 -6.54 -6.91 6.92
CA THR A 67 -7.96 -7.14 7.21
C THR A 67 -8.42 -6.69 8.61
N SER A 68 -7.49 -6.23 9.46
CA SER A 68 -7.76 -5.82 10.84
C SER A 68 -8.74 -4.63 10.91
N SER A 69 -9.47 -4.52 12.01
CA SER A 69 -10.42 -3.42 12.21
C SER A 69 -9.74 -2.05 12.22
N GLU A 70 -8.49 -1.98 12.71
CA GLU A 70 -7.71 -0.75 12.74
C GLU A 70 -7.23 -0.36 11.34
N SER A 71 -6.69 -1.33 10.60
CA SER A 71 -6.26 -1.14 9.21
C SER A 71 -7.41 -0.66 8.32
N LYS A 72 -8.57 -1.30 8.42
CA LYS A 72 -9.79 -0.90 7.70
C LYS A 72 -10.19 0.55 8.01
N LYS A 73 -10.14 0.96 9.29
CA LYS A 73 -10.45 2.34 9.70
C LYS A 73 -9.49 3.34 9.07
N LEU A 74 -8.20 3.02 8.93
CA LEU A 74 -7.24 3.92 8.29
C LEU A 74 -7.46 4.02 6.77
N ILE A 75 -7.71 2.90 6.10
CA ILE A 75 -8.02 2.90 4.67
C ILE A 75 -9.27 3.76 4.40
N LEU A 76 -10.32 3.55 5.19
CA LEU A 76 -11.60 4.29 5.04
C LEU A 76 -11.50 5.79 5.34
N LYS A 77 -10.47 6.23 6.07
CA LYS A 77 -10.23 7.65 6.39
C LYS A 77 -9.60 8.43 5.24
N ASN A 78 -9.34 7.81 4.10
CA ASN A 78 -8.74 8.45 2.91
C ASN A 78 -9.71 8.38 1.72
N PRO A 79 -10.67 9.32 1.59
CA PRO A 79 -11.73 9.25 0.57
C PRO A 79 -11.22 9.30 -0.86
N SER A 80 -10.16 10.07 -1.12
CA SER A 80 -9.52 10.16 -2.44
C SER A 80 -8.92 8.82 -2.88
N LEU A 81 -8.30 8.12 -1.94
CA LEU A 81 -7.75 6.78 -2.15
C LEU A 81 -8.85 5.76 -2.40
N LEU A 82 -9.95 5.81 -1.66
CA LEU A 82 -11.12 4.97 -1.92
C LEU A 82 -11.67 5.19 -3.32
N GLN A 83 -11.84 6.46 -3.74
CA GLN A 83 -12.31 6.78 -5.08
C GLN A 83 -11.41 6.16 -6.16
N ARG A 84 -10.08 6.32 -6.02
CA ARG A 84 -9.10 5.77 -6.96
C ARG A 84 -9.13 4.24 -6.99
N ILE A 85 -9.30 3.58 -5.85
CA ILE A 85 -9.49 2.12 -5.77
C ILE A 85 -10.80 1.71 -6.48
N TYR A 86 -11.90 2.41 -6.22
CA TYR A 86 -13.19 2.14 -6.87
C TYR A 86 -13.17 2.33 -8.38
N GLU A 87 -12.35 3.24 -8.90
CA GLU A 87 -12.14 3.42 -10.35
C GLU A 87 -11.36 2.27 -10.99
N LEU A 88 -10.50 1.57 -10.24
CA LEU A 88 -9.74 0.40 -10.72
C LEU A 88 -10.50 -0.91 -10.63
N ILE A 89 -11.40 -1.05 -9.64
CA ILE A 89 -12.19 -2.28 -9.43
C ILE A 89 -12.87 -2.76 -10.73
N PRO A 90 -13.52 -1.91 -11.55
CA PRO A 90 -14.11 -2.31 -12.83
C PRO A 90 -13.13 -2.99 -13.81
N ASN A 91 -11.89 -2.49 -13.88
CA ASN A 91 -10.84 -2.95 -14.80
C ASN A 91 -10.04 -4.14 -14.26
N SER A 92 -10.15 -4.39 -12.96
CA SER A 92 -9.46 -5.49 -12.29
C SER A 92 -10.13 -6.86 -12.52
N GLY A 93 -9.34 -7.93 -12.41
CA GLY A 93 -9.84 -9.31 -12.50
C GLY A 93 -10.88 -9.66 -11.41
N GLU A 94 -11.71 -10.68 -11.66
CA GLU A 94 -12.78 -11.16 -10.76
C GLU A 94 -12.36 -11.33 -9.28
N ALA A 95 -11.11 -11.72 -9.02
CA ALA A 95 -10.58 -11.88 -7.67
C ALA A 95 -10.44 -10.54 -6.92
N THR A 96 -10.02 -9.49 -7.61
CA THR A 96 -9.85 -8.14 -7.05
C THR A 96 -11.19 -7.50 -6.69
N LYS A 97 -12.24 -7.75 -7.51
CA LYS A 97 -13.59 -7.20 -7.32
C LYS A 97 -14.28 -7.68 -6.05
N LYS A 98 -13.91 -8.83 -5.49
CA LYS A 98 -14.57 -9.44 -4.33
C LYS A 98 -14.04 -8.96 -2.97
N VAL A 99 -13.01 -8.12 -2.96
CA VAL A 99 -12.29 -7.73 -1.73
C VAL A 99 -12.79 -6.40 -1.14
N PHE A 100 -13.46 -5.56 -1.93
CA PHE A 100 -13.95 -4.24 -1.54
C PHE A 100 -15.47 -4.15 -1.67
#